data_AF-A0A921NU29-F1
#
_entry.id   AF-A0A921NU29-F1
#
_cell.length_a   1.000
_cell.length_b   1.000
_cell.length_c   1.000
_cell.angle_alpha   90.00
_cell.angle_beta   90.00
_cell.angle_gamma   90.00
#
_symmetry.space_group_name_H-M   'P 1'
#
loop_
_entity.id
_entity.type
_entity.pdbx_description
1 polymer ?
#
loop_
_entity_poly.entity_id
_entity_poly.type
_entity_poly.pdbx_seq_one_letter_code
_entity_poly.pdbx_strand_id
1 'polypeptide(L)' 'MLPADPRTEDDPAPQPPEAPLPGECCESGCPICVYDLYAEALDEYRQALAAWQQRHPGIDPGVA' A
#
# COMPACT_ATOMS: atom_id res chain seq x y z
N MET A 1 10.60 -15.50 -17.64
CA MET A 1 11.13 -14.42 -16.78
C MET A 1 11.34 -13.22 -17.69
N LEU A 2 10.30 -12.42 -17.92
CA LEU A 2 10.49 -11.14 -18.61
C LEU A 2 11.22 -10.21 -17.63
N PRO A 3 12.20 -9.42 -18.09
CA PRO A 3 12.78 -8.38 -17.26
C PRO A 3 11.67 -7.40 -16.90
N ALA A 4 11.57 -7.04 -15.62
CA ALA A 4 10.73 -5.92 -15.21
C ALA A 4 11.20 -4.68 -15.97
N ASP A 5 10.26 -3.86 -16.41
CA ASP A 5 10.60 -2.62 -17.07
C ASP A 5 11.51 -1.79 -16.15
N PRO A 6 12.68 -1.31 -16.62
CA PRO A 6 13.64 -0.58 -15.79
C PRO A 6 13.05 0.72 -15.21
N ARG A 7 11.90 1.17 -15.73
CA ARG A 7 11.13 2.31 -15.19
C ARG A 7 10.45 1.95 -13.87
N THR A 8 9.94 0.73 -13.73
CA THR A 8 9.30 0.21 -12.49
C THR A 8 10.32 -0.17 -11.43
N GLU A 9 11.55 -0.45 -11.82
CA GLU A 9 12.65 -0.80 -10.91
C GLU A 9 13.21 0.42 -10.16
N ASP A 10 13.14 1.62 -10.75
CA ASP A 10 13.61 2.87 -10.15
C ASP A 10 12.56 3.50 -9.21
N ASP A 11 11.28 3.29 -9.49
CA ASP A 11 10.16 3.79 -8.68
C ASP A 11 9.05 2.73 -8.64
N PRO A 12 9.14 1.74 -7.72
CA PRO A 12 8.13 0.69 -7.62
C PRO A 12 6.79 1.27 -7.13
N ALA A 13 5.70 0.65 -7.58
CA ALA A 13 4.38 0.99 -7.06
C ALA A 13 4.36 0.79 -5.54
N PRO A 14 3.75 1.70 -4.77
CA PRO A 14 3.54 1.44 -3.36
C PRO A 14 2.74 0.14 -3.22
N GLN A 15 3.04 -0.67 -2.20
CA GLN A 15 2.23 -1.83 -1.84
C GLN A 15 1.12 -1.41 -0.88
N PRO A 16 -0.10 -1.96 -1.03
CA PRO A 16 -1.16 -1.71 -0.07
C PRO A 16 -0.72 -2.23 1.31
N PRO A 17 -1.06 -1.52 2.39
CA PRO A 17 -0.80 -2.02 3.73
C PRO A 17 -1.54 -3.36 3.93
N GLU A 18 -0.91 -4.26 4.65
CA GLU A 18 -1.47 -5.58 4.95
C GLU A 18 -2.63 -5.41 5.94
N ALA A 19 -3.78 -6.04 5.63
CA ALA A 19 -4.97 -5.87 6.46
C ALA A 19 -4.74 -6.51 7.83
N PRO A 20 -4.96 -5.78 8.94
CA PRO A 20 -4.73 -6.32 10.26
C PRO A 20 -5.70 -7.47 10.54
N LEU A 21 -5.18 -8.53 11.16
CA LEU A 21 -6.00 -9.66 11.57
C LEU A 21 -6.92 -9.26 12.72
N PRO A 22 -8.11 -9.86 12.82
CA PRO A 22 -9.05 -9.59 13.92
C PRO A 22 -8.49 -9.90 15.31
N GLY A 23 -7.41 -10.70 15.42
CA GLY A 23 -6.71 -10.94 16.68
C GLY A 23 -5.57 -9.96 17.01
N GLU A 24 -5.23 -9.05 16.08
CA GLU A 24 -4.22 -7.99 16.29
C GLU A 24 -4.82 -6.77 17.01
N CYS A 25 -6.15 -6.61 16.91
CA CYS A 25 -6.86 -5.67 17.75
C CYS A 25 -6.81 -6.19 19.18
N CYS A 26 -5.94 -5.60 20.00
CA CYS A 26 -5.82 -5.95 21.40
C CYS A 26 -7.06 -5.43 22.15
N GLU A 27 -8.16 -6.18 22.07
CA GLU A 27 -9.46 -5.96 22.74
C GLU A 27 -9.36 -5.91 24.28
N SER A 28 -8.14 -5.99 24.83
CA SER A 28 -7.82 -6.04 26.27
C SER A 28 -7.01 -4.84 26.79
N GLY A 29 -6.77 -3.79 25.98
CA GLY A 29 -6.27 -2.51 26.51
C GLY A 29 -5.26 -1.75 25.66
N CYS A 30 -5.15 -1.99 24.35
CA CYS A 30 -4.38 -1.07 23.51
C CYS A 30 -5.11 0.29 23.41
N PRO A 31 -4.41 1.42 23.61
CA PRO A 31 -5.01 2.75 23.52
C PRO A 31 -5.32 3.18 22.07
N ILE A 32 -4.83 2.44 21.07
CA ILE A 32 -5.01 2.73 19.65
C ILE A 32 -5.57 1.48 18.94
N CYS A 33 -6.58 1.66 18.10
CA CYS A 33 -7.11 0.57 17.29
C CYS A 33 -6.21 0.35 16.07
N VAL A 34 -5.82 -0.90 15.82
CA VAL A 34 -5.04 -1.24 14.62
C VAL A 34 -5.80 -0.92 13.34
N TYR A 35 -7.13 -0.96 13.37
CA TYR A 35 -7.97 -0.58 12.23
C TYR A 35 -7.91 0.92 11.93
N ASP A 36 -7.78 1.77 12.95
CA ASP A 36 -7.61 3.22 12.73
C ASP A 36 -6.26 3.51 12.09
N LEU A 37 -5.18 2.91 12.61
CA LEU A 37 -3.84 3.00 12.01
C LEU A 37 -3.82 2.47 10.58
N TYR A 38 -4.52 1.37 10.33
CA TYR A 38 -4.66 0.79 8.99
C TYR A 38 -5.42 1.71 8.04
N ALA A 39 -6.48 2.37 8.52
CA ALA A 39 -7.25 3.31 7.72
C ALA A 39 -6.40 4.54 7.33
N GLU A 40 -5.60 5.07 8.26
CA GLU A 40 -4.65 6.17 7.99
C GLU A 40 -3.59 5.73 6.96
N ALA A 41 -2.96 4.56 7.17
CA ALA A 41 -1.98 4.01 6.24
C ALA A 41 -2.57 3.73 4.85
N LEU A 42 -3.84 3.32 4.77
CA LEU A 42 -4.54 3.15 3.50
C LEU A 42 -4.76 4.47 2.77
N ASP A 43 -5.01 5.56 3.49
CA ASP A 43 -5.16 6.87 2.88
C ASP A 43 -3.84 7.36 2.29
N GLU A 44 -2.75 7.26 3.06
CA GLU A 44 -1.39 7.57 2.58
C GLU A 44 -1.02 6.72 1.37
N TYR A 45 -1.33 5.42 1.41
CA TYR A 45 -1.13 4.50 0.30
C TYR A 45 -1.85 4.97 -0.97
N ARG A 46 -3.12 5.38 -0.86
CA ARG A 46 -3.91 5.86 -2.01
C ARG A 46 -3.32 7.13 -2.60
N GLN A 47 -2.86 8.06 -1.76
CA GLN A 47 -2.22 9.30 -2.21
C GLN A 47 -0.89 9.00 -2.92
N ALA A 48 -0.05 8.14 -2.34
CA ALA A 48 1.20 7.70 -2.94
C ALA A 48 0.97 6.98 -4.27
N LEU A 49 -0.04 6.10 -4.34
CA LEU A 49 -0.40 5.38 -5.55
C LEU A 49 -0.87 6.33 -6.65
N ALA A 50 -1.68 7.34 -6.31
CA ALA A 50 -2.12 8.34 -7.27
C ALA A 50 -0.93 9.14 -7.83
N ALA A 51 -0.01 9.60 -6.97
CA ALA A 51 1.21 10.29 -7.40
C ALA A 51 2.12 9.40 -8.26
N TRP A 52 2.20 8.12 -7.91
CA TRP A 52 2.93 7.12 -8.68
C TRP A 52 2.31 6.91 -10.07
N GLN A 53 0.99 6.75 -10.17
CA GLN A 53 0.28 6.59 -11.45
C GLN A 53 0.48 7.78 -12.40
N GLN A 54 0.57 9.01 -11.86
CA GLN A 54 0.88 10.20 -12.66
C GLN A 54 2.28 10.15 -13.27
N ARG A 55 3.25 9.56 -12.55
CA ARG A 55 4.63 9.37 -13.03
C ARG A 55 4.77 8.16 -13.96
N HIS A 56 3.91 7.17 -13.81
CA HIS A 56 3.90 5.90 -14.55
C HIS A 56 2.62 5.72 -15.38
N PRO A 57 2.37 6.54 -16.42
CA PRO A 57 1.23 6.36 -17.29
C PRO A 57 1.37 5.03 -18.06
N GLY A 58 0.45 4.09 -17.80
CA GLY A 58 0.40 2.79 -18.48
C GLY A 58 0.95 1.60 -17.69
N ILE A 59 1.33 1.77 -16.42
CA ILE A 59 1.62 0.63 -15.54
C ILE A 59 0.44 0.39 -14.61
N ASP A 60 -0.18 -0.79 -14.73
CA ASP A 60 -1.26 -1.23 -13.85
C ASP A 60 -0.67 -1.93 -12.60
N PRO A 61 -0.80 -1.34 -11.40
CA PRO A 61 -0.21 -1.89 -10.17
C PRO A 61 -0.91 -3.17 -9.66
N GLY A 62 -1.99 -3.60 -10.32
CA GLY A 62 -2.72 -4.84 -10.03
C GLY A 62 -2.23 -6.07 -10.82
N VAL A 63 -1.27 -5.89 -11.71
CA VAL A 63 -0.59 -6.96 -12.46
C VAL A 63 0.91 -6.84 -12.18
N ALA A 64 1.33 -7.26 -10.99
CA ALA A 64 2.73 -7.48 -10.63
C ALA A 64 2.86 -8.86 -9.98
#